data_AF-A0A8T4ZNM1-F1
#
_entry.id   AF-A0A8T4ZNM1-F1
#
_cell.length_a   1.000
_cell.length_b   1.000
_cell.length_c   1.000
_cell.angle_alpha   90.00
_cell.angle_beta   90.00
_cell.angle_gamma   90.00
#
_symmetry.space_group_name_H-M   'P 1'
#
loop_
_entity.id
_entity.type
_entity.pdbx_description
1 polymer ?
#
loop_
_entity_poly.entity_id
_entity_poly.type
_entity_poly.pdbx_seq_one_letter_code
_entity_poly.pdbx_strand_id
1 'polypeptide(L)' 'MVKARRIASTFIGGIQCVIGGFASALSFLIYINDQLRNMFSITFEEVYLIMFILLVFGMISILSGMLLVWEGNGG' A
#
# COMPACT_ATOMS: atom_id res chain seq x y z
N MET A 1 29.73 1.34 -2.00
CA MET A 1 28.61 1.26 -1.04
C MET A 1 27.41 2.14 -1.44
N VAL A 2 27.62 3.39 -1.88
CA VAL A 2 26.53 4.33 -2.24
C VAL A 2 25.61 3.80 -3.37
N LYS A 3 26.16 3.25 -4.47
CA LYS A 3 25.36 2.68 -5.57
C LYS A 3 24.46 1.51 -5.14
N ALA A 4 24.98 0.58 -4.33
CA ALA A 4 24.21 -0.57 -3.85
C ALA A 4 23.06 -0.13 -2.94
N ARG A 5 23.32 0.85 -2.05
CA ARG A 5 22.28 1.44 -1.18
C ARG A 5 21.21 2.15 -2.00
N ARG A 6 21.60 2.83 -3.07
CA ARG A 6 20.70 3.52 -3.99
C ARG A 6 19.75 2.56 -4.71
N ILE A 7 20.30 1.47 -5.27
CA ILE A 7 19.51 0.41 -5.94
C ILE A 7 18.56 -0.27 -4.94
N ALA A 8 19.04 -0.59 -3.74
CA ALA A 8 18.20 -1.19 -2.71
C ALA A 8 17.05 -0.25 -2.29
N SER A 9 17.32 1.05 -2.14
CA SER A 9 16.31 2.05 -1.79
C SER A 9 15.24 2.20 -2.88
N THR A 10 15.63 2.27 -4.16
CA THR A 10 14.67 2.31 -5.27
C THR A 10 13.84 1.03 -5.36
N PHE A 11 14.45 -0.14 -5.14
CA PHE A 11 13.76 -1.42 -5.18
C PHE A 11 12.74 -1.55 -4.05
N ILE A 12 13.16 -1.25 -2.81
CA ILE A 12 12.29 -1.30 -1.63
C ILE A 12 11.16 -0.27 -1.78
N GLY A 13 11.47 0.95 -2.20
CA GLY A 13 10.46 1.99 -2.42
C GLY A 13 9.45 1.62 -3.51
N GLY A 14 9.91 1.00 -4.59
CA GLY A 14 9.05 0.47 -5.66
C GLY A 14 8.09 -0.61 -5.14
N ILE A 15 8.59 -1.59 -4.38
CA ILE A 15 7.75 -2.62 -3.74
C ILE A 15 6.73 -1.97 -2.81
N GLN A 16 7.14 -0.99 -2.01
CA GLN A 16 6.27 -0.32 -1.05
C GLN A 16 5.14 0.46 -1.73
N CYS A 17 5.40 1.07 -2.88
CA CYS A 17 4.36 1.66 -3.73
C CYS A 17 3.38 0.61 -4.27
N VAL A 18 3.88 -0.54 -4.75
CA VAL A 18 3.02 -1.62 -5.28
C VAL A 18 2.13 -2.18 -4.18
N ILE A 19 2.69 -2.47 -3.00
CA ILE A 19 1.94 -2.96 -1.84
C ILE A 19 0.89 -1.93 -1.40
N GLY A 20 1.27 -0.65 -1.34
CA GLY A 20 0.35 0.42 -0.96
C GLY A 20 -0.81 0.57 -1.95
N GLY A 21 -0.52 0.54 -3.26
CA GLY A 21 -1.54 0.56 -4.31
C GLY A 21 -2.46 -0.65 -4.25
N PHE A 22 -1.91 -1.84 -3.98
CA PHE A 22 -2.70 -3.06 -3.81
C PHE A 22 -3.61 -2.99 -2.58
N ALA A 23 -3.12 -2.47 -1.46
CA ALA A 23 -3.92 -2.25 -0.25
C ALA A 23 -5.08 -1.26 -0.51
N SER A 24 -4.82 -0.16 -1.21
CA SER A 24 -5.86 0.78 -1.63
C SER A 24 -6.85 0.16 -2.63
N ALA A 25 -6.42 -0.69 -3.55
CA ALA A 25 -7.35 -1.38 -4.45
C ALA A 25 -8.23 -2.37 -3.67
N LEU A 26 -7.64 -3.14 -2.75
CA LEU A 26 -8.35 -4.08 -1.89
C LEU A 26 -9.40 -3.39 -1.02
N SER A 27 -9.14 -2.18 -0.51
CA SER A 27 -10.12 -1.45 0.30
C SER A 27 -11.42 -1.19 -0.48
N PHE A 28 -11.31 -0.78 -1.74
CA PHE A 28 -12.48 -0.58 -2.61
C PHE A 28 -13.13 -1.90 -3.02
N LEU A 29 -12.34 -2.93 -3.27
CA LEU A 29 -12.87 -4.25 -3.62
C LEU A 29 -13.67 -4.87 -2.47
N ILE A 30 -13.21 -4.73 -1.22
CA ILE A 30 -13.95 -5.16 -0.02
C ILE A 30 -15.25 -4.35 0.12
N TYR A 31 -15.22 -3.05 -0.21
CA TYR A 31 -16.39 -2.18 -0.16
C TYR A 31 -17.45 -2.48 -1.23
N ILE A 32 -17.06 -2.95 -2.42
CA ILE A 32 -17.99 -3.19 -3.54
C ILE A 32 -18.45 -4.65 -3.61
N ASN A 33 -17.58 -5.61 -3.25
CA ASN A 33 -17.82 -7.03 -3.52
C ASN A 33 -18.10 -7.83 -2.25
N ASP A 34 -19.34 -8.31 -2.13
CA ASP A 34 -19.80 -9.16 -1.01
C ASP A 34 -19.07 -10.51 -0.95
N GLN A 35 -18.61 -11.09 -2.07
CA GLN A 35 -17.82 -12.33 -2.03
C GLN A 35 -16.48 -12.12 -1.33
N LEU A 36 -15.80 -11.00 -1.61
CA LEU A 36 -14.54 -10.70 -0.94
C LEU A 36 -14.77 -10.39 0.54
N ARG A 37 -15.83 -9.64 0.85
CA ARG A 37 -16.23 -9.36 2.23
C ARG A 37 -16.48 -10.64 3.03
N ASN A 38 -17.20 -11.59 2.44
CA ASN A 38 -17.45 -12.91 3.02
C ASN A 38 -16.17 -13.76 3.12
N MET A 39 -15.29 -13.69 2.11
CA MET A 39 -14.01 -14.42 2.11
C MET A 39 -13.10 -13.96 3.27
N PHE A 40 -13.11 -12.67 3.59
CA PHE A 40 -12.38 -12.13 4.73
C PHE A 40 -13.16 -12.18 6.05
N SER A 41 -14.38 -12.73 6.05
CA SER A 41 -15.28 -12.78 7.21
C SER A 41 -15.51 -11.39 7.86
N ILE A 42 -15.57 -10.34 7.05
CA ILE A 42 -15.76 -8.96 7.52
C ILE A 42 -17.26 -8.67 7.63
N THR A 43 -17.69 -8.18 8.79
CA THR A 43 -19.10 -7.78 8.96
C THR A 43 -19.40 -6.44 8.29
N PHE A 44 -20.66 -6.17 7.94
CA PHE A 44 -21.05 -4.90 7.30
C PHE A 44 -20.70 -3.65 8.12
N GLU A 45 -20.66 -3.77 9.45
CA GLU A 45 -20.28 -2.69 10.37
C GLU A 45 -18.78 -2.39 10.31
N GLU A 46 -17.95 -3.41 10.14
CA GLU A 46 -16.48 -3.30 10.14
C GLU A 46 -15.92 -2.86 8.78
N VAL A 47 -16.69 -2.97 7.70
CA VAL A 47 -16.24 -2.67 6.32
C VAL A 47 -15.66 -1.27 6.21
N TYR A 48 -16.34 -0.27 6.76
CA TYR A 48 -15.87 1.11 6.68
C TYR A 48 -14.56 1.32 7.45
N LEU A 49 -14.42 0.65 8.59
CA LEU A 49 -13.22 0.71 9.42
C LEU A 49 -12.04 0.02 8.73
N ILE A 50 -12.24 -1.18 8.18
CA ILE A 50 -11.23 -1.91 7.39
C ILE A 50 -10.83 -1.10 6.15
N MET A 51 -11.81 -0.55 5.43
CA MET A 51 -11.57 0.27 4.25
C MET A 51 -10.72 1.51 4.60
N PHE A 52 -11.05 2.19 5.69
CA PHE A 52 -10.28 3.33 6.18
C PHE A 52 -8.84 2.95 6.54
N ILE A 53 -8.65 1.88 7.30
CA ILE A 53 -7.32 1.40 7.70
C ILE A 53 -6.47 1.05 6.47
N LEU A 54 -7.03 0.30 5.52
CA LEU A 54 -6.32 -0.09 4.30
C LEU A 54 -5.98 1.12 3.42
N LEU A 55 -6.86 2.11 3.33
CA LEU A 55 -6.59 3.35 2.61
C LEU A 55 -5.48 4.16 3.27
N VAL A 56 -5.57 4.39 4.58
CA VAL A 56 -4.53 5.14 5.32
C VAL A 56 -3.19 4.43 5.22
N PHE A 57 -3.16 3.11 5.42
CA PHE A 57 -1.97 2.30 5.26
C PHE A 57 -1.42 2.38 3.83
N GLY A 58 -2.27 2.23 2.82
CA GLY A 58 -1.90 2.32 1.41
C GLY A 58 -1.29 3.67 1.05
N MET A 59 -1.90 4.76 1.50
CA MET A 59 -1.39 6.13 1.30
C MET A 59 -0.02 6.34 1.97
N ILE A 60 0.14 5.92 3.23
CA ILE A 60 1.43 6.03 3.93
C ILE A 60 2.51 5.19 3.23
N SER A 61 2.15 3.99 2.76
CA SER A 61 3.05 3.08 2.05
C SER A 61 3.51 3.68 0.71
N ILE A 62 2.60 4.25 -0.07
CA ILE A 62 2.93 4.92 -1.33
C ILE A 62 3.82 6.13 -1.08
N LEU A 63 3.47 7.00 -0.12
CA LEU A 63 4.27 8.19 0.19
C LEU A 63 5.69 7.82 0.63
N SER A 64 5.82 6.80 1.49
CA SER A 64 7.12 6.30 1.95
C SER A 64 7.92 5.70 0.79
N GLY A 65 7.27 4.91 -0.08
CA GLY A 65 7.90 4.31 -1.24
C GLY A 65 8.39 5.34 -2.25
N MET A 66 7.58 6.38 -2.52
CA MET A 66 7.98 7.51 -3.36
C MET A 66 9.17 8.26 -2.78
N LEU A 67 9.20 8.49 -1.47
CA LEU A 67 10.31 9.18 -0.79
C LEU A 67 11.62 8.39 -0.91
N LEU A 68 11.57 7.06 -0.71
CA LEU A 68 12.70 6.15 -0.92
C LEU A 68 13.21 6.19 -2.36
N VAL A 69 12.31 6.13 -3.36
CA VAL A 69 12.70 6.22 -4.77
C VAL A 69 13.32 7.57 -5.11
N TRP A 70 12.79 8.67 -4.55
CA TRP A 70 13.30 10.02 -4.76
C TRP A 70 14.70 10.20 -4.17
N GLU A 71 14.91 9.78 -2.91
CA GLU A 71 16.23 9.80 -2.27
C GLU A 71 17.24 8.90 -3.01
N GLY A 72 16.75 7.79 -3.56
CA GLY A 72 17.50 6.92 -4.47
C GLY A 72 17.83 7.53 -5.83
N ASN A 73 17.14 8.57 -6.31
CA ASN A 73 17.46 9.19 -7.61
C ASN A 73 18.18 10.53 -7.47
N GLY A 74 17.95 11.27 -6.38
CA GLY A 74 18.34 12.67 -6.21
C GLY A 74 19.41 13.00 -5.16
N GLY A 75 20.01 12.01 -4.50
CA GLY A 75 21.13 12.22 -3.55
C GLY A 75 22.52 12.15 -4.16
#